data_AF-A0A3B8MJ35-F1
#
_entry.id   AF-A0A3B8MJ35-F1
#
_cell.length_a   1.000
_cell.length_b   1.000
_cell.length_c   1.000
_cell.angle_alpha   90.00
_cell.angle_beta   90.00
_cell.angle_gamma   90.00
#
_symmetry.space_group_name_H-M   'P 1'
#
loop_
_entity.id
_entity.type
_entity.pdbx_description
1 polymer ?
#
loop_
_entity_poly.entity_id
_entity_poly.type
_entity_poly.pdbx_seq_one_letter_code
_entity_poly.pdbx_strand_id
1 'polypeptide(L)'
;MSIVDTIADRNRLLFERCKTLGDEVYSDHLGLVLRPNVEASLKDRWGYDVVQSSVWYAVSLARWCRDHPENSERERDRLNRLVSTMASYQDRDSSSETYGNLYWRVGWTDVKDRNGISFWSPEAGLIYLEHRDLLTDQTNAELEATLQLCIEGLDRHRPRWQYTNIFLLNILSRLTLARALDRSDVLEKAENDWDLWFVETGKGGLTEYNSPTYIVTALAPLGRMLLFCREAMRAQVEQTLECLYADFFWHYHQPSGGLAGAMSRAYPGDWLHNSMTNHIAFQQLGEPHEAINLTTPFTAASEYLAPERLRAVGTIDKAGTTVSAAIPDLNIERQAYFGNTFALGVKSGPAYGKQELPLTIAYPGKRQHLVYLHEASEVRPATHAALDGPNALILLDLPDSESGAAPPHAWMKVRLGRRSEFDAISIDQTPWDGDYRALSSEQVVCFTTESLTIAFRVAEMSPEPSATLFLWNDYQTDQLTIEVIAPRATRVAIGIGISETGAARVSPIEPTRTGCRLTDGTLSVTTGDSVADETPLLDAPGFVWRQNWNIETK
;
A
#
# COMPACT_ATOMS: atom_id res chain seq x y z
N MET A 1 -11.14 -18.22 26.20
CA MET A 1 -11.36 -18.04 24.76
C MET A 1 -11.38 -16.56 24.50
N SER A 2 -10.52 -16.09 23.59
CA SER A 2 -10.46 -14.68 23.17
C SER A 2 -11.81 -14.26 22.59
N ILE A 3 -12.23 -13.02 22.78
CA ILE A 3 -13.55 -12.46 22.38
C ILE A 3 -13.68 -12.29 20.83
N VAL A 4 -12.77 -12.85 20.05
CA VAL A 4 -12.54 -12.47 18.65
C VAL A 4 -12.42 -13.71 17.75
N ASP A 5 -13.47 -14.53 17.68
CA ASP A 5 -13.45 -15.78 16.90
C ASP A 5 -14.05 -15.61 15.49
N THR A 6 -14.87 -14.60 15.25
CA THR A 6 -15.55 -14.38 13.95
C THR A 6 -15.08 -13.12 13.23
N ILE A 7 -15.33 -13.02 11.91
CA ILE A 7 -15.11 -11.75 11.17
C ILE A 7 -16.01 -10.63 11.71
N ALA A 8 -17.23 -10.95 12.16
CA ALA A 8 -18.14 -9.97 12.74
C ALA A 8 -17.59 -9.39 14.05
N ASP A 9 -17.01 -10.23 14.93
CA ASP A 9 -16.37 -9.77 16.17
C ASP A 9 -15.17 -8.87 15.89
N ARG A 10 -14.35 -9.23 14.89
CA ARG A 10 -13.22 -8.42 14.45
C ARG A 10 -13.65 -7.08 13.88
N ASN A 11 -14.66 -7.08 13.02
CA ASN A 11 -15.21 -5.85 12.44
C ASN A 11 -15.79 -4.95 13.52
N ARG A 12 -16.53 -5.50 14.49
CA ARG A 12 -17.05 -4.75 15.64
C ARG A 12 -15.92 -4.08 16.42
N LEU A 13 -14.86 -4.81 16.76
CA LEU A 13 -13.71 -4.25 17.47
C LEU A 13 -13.04 -3.13 16.67
N LEU A 14 -12.89 -3.31 15.36
CA LEU A 14 -12.34 -2.31 14.46
C LEU A 14 -13.19 -1.02 14.44
N PHE A 15 -14.53 -1.14 14.37
CA PHE A 15 -15.44 0.01 14.45
C PHE A 15 -15.39 0.72 15.81
N GLU A 16 -15.40 -0.03 16.91
CA GLU A 16 -15.32 0.50 18.27
C GLU A 16 -14.04 1.32 18.47
N ARG A 17 -12.90 0.82 18.00
CA ARG A 17 -11.64 1.56 18.13
C ARG A 17 -11.56 2.80 17.28
N CYS A 18 -12.08 2.75 16.05
CA CYS A 18 -12.17 3.98 15.27
C CYS A 18 -13.10 4.99 15.93
N LYS A 19 -14.18 4.55 16.58
CA LYS A 19 -15.05 5.42 17.38
C LYS A 19 -14.27 6.06 18.53
N THR A 20 -13.51 5.29 19.31
CA THR A 20 -12.66 5.81 20.40
C THR A 20 -11.64 6.83 19.89
N LEU A 21 -10.90 6.51 18.84
CA LEU A 21 -9.92 7.44 18.25
C LEU A 21 -10.60 8.70 17.71
N GLY A 22 -11.75 8.55 17.06
CA GLY A 22 -12.53 9.66 16.55
C GLY A 22 -13.02 10.58 17.67
N ASP A 23 -13.44 10.03 18.81
CA ASP A 23 -13.83 10.83 19.99
C ASP A 23 -12.68 11.70 20.51
N GLU A 24 -11.44 11.22 20.45
CA GLU A 24 -10.25 11.95 20.92
C GLU A 24 -9.90 13.16 20.02
N VAL A 25 -10.16 13.04 18.72
CA VAL A 25 -9.80 14.06 17.72
C VAL A 25 -10.98 14.83 17.15
N TYR A 26 -12.20 14.56 17.62
CA TYR A 26 -13.42 15.26 17.21
C TYR A 26 -13.51 16.66 17.82
N SER A 27 -13.87 17.65 16.99
CA SER A 27 -14.12 19.02 17.45
C SER A 27 -15.61 19.31 17.52
N ASP A 28 -16.13 19.55 18.73
CA ASP A 28 -17.51 19.98 18.93
C ASP A 28 -17.83 21.31 18.20
N HIS A 29 -16.84 22.21 18.08
CA HIS A 29 -17.02 23.50 17.42
C HIS A 29 -17.11 23.37 15.90
N LEU A 30 -16.27 22.52 15.30
CA LEU A 30 -16.20 22.38 13.85
C LEU A 30 -17.07 21.25 13.30
N GLY A 31 -17.53 20.32 14.14
CA GLY A 31 -18.32 19.18 13.67
C GLY A 31 -17.53 18.19 12.81
N LEU A 32 -16.21 18.11 12.97
CA LEU A 32 -15.31 17.28 12.17
C LEU A 32 -14.19 16.70 13.02
N VAL A 33 -13.52 15.66 12.53
CA VAL A 33 -12.32 15.10 13.16
C VAL A 33 -11.05 15.72 12.59
N LEU A 34 -10.10 16.01 13.47
CA LEU A 34 -8.74 16.40 13.09
C LEU A 34 -8.03 15.17 12.53
N ARG A 35 -7.42 15.27 11.35
CA ARG A 35 -6.59 14.17 10.83
C ARG A 35 -5.26 14.11 11.59
N PRO A 36 -5.01 13.07 12.40
CA PRO A 36 -3.72 12.93 13.06
C PRO A 36 -2.63 12.56 12.03
N ASN A 37 -1.37 12.87 12.35
CA ASN A 37 -0.19 12.34 11.65
C ASN A 37 -0.06 12.68 10.16
N VAL A 38 -0.27 13.95 9.81
CA VAL A 38 0.08 14.45 8.48
C VAL A 38 1.54 14.92 8.51
N GLU A 39 2.34 14.45 7.56
CA GLU A 39 3.72 14.88 7.42
C GLU A 39 3.83 16.40 7.30
N ALA A 40 4.86 16.98 7.92
CA ALA A 40 5.10 18.43 7.88
C ALA A 40 5.34 18.97 6.45
N SER A 41 5.66 18.10 5.48
CA SER A 41 5.77 18.40 4.06
C SER A 41 4.40 18.61 3.38
N LEU A 42 3.33 18.08 3.95
CA LEU A 42 1.96 18.13 3.44
C LEU A 42 1.10 19.09 4.28
N LYS A 43 1.60 20.32 4.53
CA LYS A 43 0.93 21.30 5.40
C LYS A 43 -0.47 21.69 4.90
N ASP A 44 -0.65 21.70 3.58
CA ASP A 44 -1.96 21.94 2.93
C ASP A 44 -2.95 20.80 3.20
N ARG A 45 -2.42 19.63 3.58
CA ARG A 45 -3.17 18.46 4.04
C ARG A 45 -3.21 18.34 5.56
N TRP A 46 -2.87 19.36 6.33
CA TRP A 46 -3.07 19.35 7.78
C TRP A 46 -4.42 19.97 8.15
N GLY A 47 -5.00 19.55 9.28
CA GLY A 47 -6.26 20.08 9.81
C GLY A 47 -7.45 19.12 9.73
N TYR A 48 -8.64 19.67 9.92
CA TYR A 48 -9.90 18.94 9.96
C TYR A 48 -10.27 18.39 8.58
N ASP A 49 -10.51 17.08 8.54
CA ASP A 49 -10.72 16.30 7.32
C ASP A 49 -12.20 16.06 7.11
N VAL A 50 -12.69 16.30 5.89
CA VAL A 50 -14.12 16.17 5.55
C VAL A 50 -14.41 14.79 4.95
N VAL A 51 -13.55 14.31 4.05
CA VAL A 51 -13.91 13.24 3.09
C VAL A 51 -13.41 11.84 3.46
N GLN A 52 -12.54 11.71 4.46
CA GLN A 52 -11.98 10.42 4.89
C GLN A 52 -12.23 10.19 6.38
N SER A 53 -11.44 10.81 7.24
CA SER A 53 -11.45 10.53 8.68
C SER A 53 -12.79 10.87 9.33
N SER A 54 -13.44 11.99 8.94
CA SER A 54 -14.74 12.35 9.51
C SER A 54 -15.85 11.41 9.07
N VAL A 55 -15.87 11.00 7.80
CA VAL A 55 -16.92 10.11 7.30
C VAL A 55 -16.74 8.69 7.83
N TRP A 56 -15.52 8.19 7.97
CA TRP A 56 -15.24 6.90 8.62
C TRP A 56 -15.64 6.93 10.10
N TYR A 57 -15.32 8.01 10.81
CA TYR A 57 -15.79 8.20 12.18
C TYR A 57 -17.32 8.24 12.26
N ALA A 58 -18.01 8.91 11.32
CA ALA A 58 -19.47 8.94 11.27
C ALA A 58 -20.08 7.55 11.08
N VAL A 59 -19.51 6.69 10.22
CA VAL A 59 -19.96 5.28 10.07
C VAL A 59 -19.77 4.51 11.37
N SER A 60 -18.59 4.62 12.00
CA SER A 60 -18.30 4.03 13.30
C SER A 60 -19.28 4.47 14.39
N LEU A 61 -19.58 5.77 14.44
CA LEU A 61 -20.49 6.36 15.41
C LEU A 61 -21.93 5.88 15.18
N ALA A 62 -22.38 5.82 13.92
CA ALA A 62 -23.71 5.31 13.56
C ALA A 62 -23.90 3.84 13.96
N ARG A 63 -22.90 2.99 13.71
CA ARG A 63 -22.91 1.59 14.18
C ARG A 63 -22.94 1.50 15.71
N TRP A 64 -22.09 2.27 16.38
CA TRP A 64 -22.08 2.29 17.84
C TRP A 64 -23.42 2.71 18.44
N CYS A 65 -24.08 3.74 17.91
CA CYS A 65 -25.41 4.18 18.35
C CYS A 65 -26.49 3.11 18.16
N ARG A 66 -26.38 2.29 17.10
CA ARG A 66 -27.29 1.16 16.86
C ARG A 66 -27.10 0.05 17.87
N ASP A 67 -25.85 -0.22 18.25
CA ASP A 67 -25.53 -1.27 19.21
C ASP A 67 -25.80 -0.85 20.67
N HIS A 68 -25.89 0.45 20.95
CA HIS A 68 -26.07 1.03 22.29
C HIS A 68 -27.25 2.03 22.34
N PRO A 69 -28.48 1.62 22.00
CA PRO A 69 -29.59 2.55 21.80
C PRO A 69 -29.90 3.39 23.05
N GLU A 70 -29.77 2.84 24.25
CA GLU A 70 -30.05 3.49 25.53
C GLU A 70 -29.03 4.55 25.94
N ASN A 71 -27.84 4.57 25.32
CA ASN A 71 -26.73 5.46 25.65
C ASN A 71 -26.31 6.33 24.46
N SER A 72 -27.20 6.57 23.50
CA SER A 72 -26.82 7.11 22.18
C SER A 72 -27.27 8.53 21.87
N GLU A 73 -28.01 9.23 22.74
CA GLU A 73 -28.59 10.55 22.42
C GLU A 73 -27.53 11.59 22.03
N ARG A 74 -26.48 11.75 22.85
CA ARG A 74 -25.37 12.69 22.58
C ARG A 74 -24.62 12.32 21.30
N GLU A 75 -24.45 11.03 21.05
CA GLU A 75 -23.74 10.48 19.91
C GLU A 75 -24.55 10.63 18.63
N ARG A 76 -25.89 10.52 18.69
CA ARG A 76 -26.80 10.84 17.58
C ARG A 76 -26.73 12.32 17.23
N ASP A 77 -26.74 13.20 18.23
CA ASP A 77 -26.56 14.64 18.01
C ASP A 77 -25.22 14.95 17.33
N ARG A 78 -24.16 14.26 17.75
CA ARG A 78 -22.84 14.36 17.14
C ARG A 78 -22.83 13.85 15.70
N LEU A 79 -23.45 12.70 15.43
CA LEU A 79 -23.60 12.13 14.09
C LEU A 79 -24.33 13.11 13.16
N ASN A 80 -25.42 13.71 13.62
CA ASN A 80 -26.18 14.71 12.85
C ASN A 80 -25.33 15.92 12.49
N ARG A 81 -24.57 16.47 13.47
CA ARG A 81 -23.63 17.58 13.21
C ARG A 81 -22.55 17.20 12.21
N LEU A 82 -21.94 16.02 12.34
CA LEU A 82 -20.93 15.51 11.41
C LEU A 82 -21.46 15.46 9.98
N VAL A 83 -22.60 14.80 9.78
CA VAL A 83 -23.19 14.59 8.45
C VAL A 83 -23.55 15.93 7.81
N SER A 84 -24.27 16.80 8.54
CA SER A 84 -24.65 18.13 8.05
C SER A 84 -23.43 18.99 7.73
N THR A 85 -22.40 18.97 8.59
CA THR A 85 -21.17 19.71 8.35
C THR A 85 -20.46 19.21 7.10
N MET A 86 -20.24 17.89 6.95
CA MET A 86 -19.58 17.35 5.77
C MET A 86 -20.34 17.67 4.48
N ALA A 87 -21.67 17.59 4.49
CA ALA A 87 -22.53 17.94 3.36
C ALA A 87 -22.36 19.41 2.91
N SER A 88 -22.07 20.32 3.85
CA SER A 88 -21.84 21.75 3.55
C SER A 88 -20.55 22.03 2.76
N TYR A 89 -19.61 21.07 2.71
CA TYR A 89 -18.35 21.15 1.96
C TYR A 89 -18.45 20.60 0.53
N GLN A 90 -19.66 20.31 0.05
CA GLN A 90 -19.87 19.91 -1.34
C GLN A 90 -19.79 21.13 -2.27
N ASP A 91 -19.08 20.99 -3.39
CA ASP A 91 -19.09 21.94 -4.49
C ASP A 91 -20.47 21.92 -5.15
N ARG A 92 -21.24 22.98 -4.94
CA ARG A 92 -22.62 23.14 -5.44
C ARG A 92 -22.71 24.16 -6.58
N ASP A 93 -21.59 24.65 -7.09
CA ASP A 93 -21.58 25.53 -8.25
C ASP A 93 -21.72 24.69 -9.53
N SER A 94 -22.89 24.75 -10.17
CA SER A 94 -23.17 24.00 -11.41
C SER A 94 -22.21 24.31 -12.56
N SER A 95 -21.55 25.47 -12.54
CA SER A 95 -20.55 25.89 -13.53
C SER A 95 -19.14 25.36 -13.23
N SER A 96 -18.90 24.86 -12.01
CA SER A 96 -17.62 24.30 -11.60
C SER A 96 -17.34 22.96 -12.30
N GLU A 97 -16.09 22.75 -12.72
CA GLU A 97 -15.63 21.44 -13.23
C GLU A 97 -15.77 20.32 -12.19
N THR A 98 -15.81 20.67 -10.90
CA THR A 98 -15.88 19.74 -9.79
C THR A 98 -17.23 19.71 -9.09
N TYR A 99 -18.27 20.29 -9.69
CA TYR A 99 -19.65 20.21 -9.21
C TYR A 99 -20.02 18.80 -8.72
N GLY A 100 -20.60 18.73 -7.53
CA GLY A 100 -21.00 17.49 -6.86
C GLY A 100 -19.89 16.81 -6.07
N ASN A 101 -18.62 17.21 -6.23
CA ASN A 101 -17.48 16.72 -5.45
C ASN A 101 -17.34 17.48 -4.12
N LEU A 102 -16.43 17.08 -3.24
CA LEU A 102 -16.27 17.66 -1.90
C LEU A 102 -14.89 18.28 -1.69
N TYR A 103 -14.86 19.37 -0.93
CA TYR A 103 -13.62 19.93 -0.40
C TYR A 103 -13.09 18.99 0.68
N TRP A 104 -11.79 18.67 0.62
CA TRP A 104 -11.21 17.74 1.58
C TRP A 104 -11.14 18.31 3.01
N ARG A 105 -11.12 19.64 3.16
CA ARG A 105 -10.73 20.32 4.41
C ARG A 105 -11.44 21.65 4.62
N VAL A 106 -11.56 22.02 5.89
CA VAL A 106 -12.16 23.30 6.36
C VAL A 106 -11.53 24.55 5.72
N GLY A 107 -10.23 24.50 5.38
CA GLY A 107 -9.51 25.64 4.78
C GLY A 107 -9.47 25.64 3.26
N TRP A 108 -10.06 24.65 2.59
CA TRP A 108 -10.06 24.59 1.14
C TRP A 108 -11.29 25.32 0.59
N THR A 109 -11.07 26.16 -0.41
CA THR A 109 -12.12 26.95 -1.09
C THR A 109 -12.56 26.32 -2.41
N ASP A 110 -11.91 25.21 -2.80
CA ASP A 110 -12.05 24.52 -4.08
C ASP A 110 -11.64 23.05 -3.94
N VAL A 111 -12.05 22.22 -4.91
CA VAL A 111 -11.69 20.80 -4.98
C VAL A 111 -10.30 20.65 -5.62
N LYS A 112 -9.27 20.55 -4.78
CA LYS A 112 -7.87 20.36 -5.24
C LYS A 112 -7.51 18.92 -5.55
N ASP A 113 -8.25 17.97 -4.99
CA ASP A 113 -8.09 16.53 -5.23
C ASP A 113 -9.48 15.93 -5.51
N ARG A 114 -9.68 15.44 -6.73
CA ARG A 114 -10.99 14.95 -7.20
C ARG A 114 -11.38 13.61 -6.58
N ASN A 115 -10.49 12.93 -5.87
CA ASN A 115 -10.76 11.63 -5.25
C ASN A 115 -11.71 11.73 -4.03
N GLY A 116 -12.00 12.95 -3.54
CA GLY A 116 -12.79 13.16 -2.32
C GLY A 116 -14.17 12.50 -2.41
N ILE A 117 -14.82 12.61 -3.57
CA ILE A 117 -16.12 11.99 -3.83
C ILE A 117 -16.07 10.45 -3.73
N SER A 118 -14.98 9.83 -4.16
CA SER A 118 -14.80 8.36 -4.19
C SER A 118 -14.66 7.77 -2.79
N PHE A 119 -14.08 8.52 -1.85
CA PHE A 119 -13.96 8.11 -0.45
C PHE A 119 -15.24 8.42 0.36
N TRP A 120 -15.89 9.56 0.08
CA TRP A 120 -17.03 10.00 0.88
C TRP A 120 -18.34 9.29 0.53
N SER A 121 -18.65 9.16 -0.76
CA SER A 121 -19.92 8.62 -1.26
C SER A 121 -20.30 7.23 -0.72
N PRO A 122 -19.41 6.23 -0.70
CA PRO A 122 -19.79 4.88 -0.25
C PRO A 122 -20.08 4.85 1.25
N GLU A 123 -19.46 5.71 2.03
CA GLU A 123 -19.66 5.79 3.48
C GLU A 123 -20.93 6.57 3.83
N ALA A 124 -21.12 7.73 3.20
CA ALA A 124 -22.32 8.54 3.39
C ALA A 124 -23.59 7.82 2.87
N GLY A 125 -23.47 7.12 1.75
CA GLY A 125 -24.53 6.27 1.23
C GLY A 125 -24.86 5.09 2.15
N LEU A 126 -23.85 4.50 2.81
CA LEU A 126 -24.06 3.46 3.83
C LEU A 126 -24.82 4.01 5.05
N ILE A 127 -24.47 5.21 5.53
CA ILE A 127 -25.21 5.89 6.61
C ILE A 127 -26.67 6.11 6.20
N TYR A 128 -26.93 6.61 4.99
CA TYR A 128 -28.31 6.83 4.51
C TYR A 128 -29.09 5.51 4.37
N LEU A 129 -28.46 4.47 3.81
CA LEU A 129 -29.10 3.19 3.58
C LEU A 129 -29.41 2.45 4.88
N GLU A 130 -28.42 2.38 5.78
CA GLU A 130 -28.51 1.54 6.95
C GLU A 130 -28.93 2.31 8.19
N HIS A 131 -28.63 3.59 8.34
CA HIS A 131 -28.68 4.33 9.62
C HIS A 131 -29.48 5.64 9.58
N ARG A 132 -30.26 5.90 8.53
CA ARG A 132 -31.07 7.14 8.42
C ARG A 132 -32.06 7.37 9.56
N ASP A 133 -32.47 6.31 10.27
CA ASP A 133 -33.32 6.38 11.46
C ASP A 133 -32.63 7.03 12.67
N LEU A 134 -31.31 7.16 12.64
CA LEU A 134 -30.51 7.87 13.65
C LEU A 134 -30.37 9.37 13.34
N LEU A 135 -30.77 9.80 12.15
CA LEU A 135 -30.67 11.18 11.70
C LEU A 135 -31.99 11.94 11.92
N THR A 136 -31.90 13.23 12.17
CA THR A 136 -33.07 14.12 12.15
C THR A 136 -33.60 14.24 10.72
N ASP A 137 -34.87 14.61 10.57
CA ASP A 137 -35.49 14.82 9.25
C ASP A 137 -34.72 15.84 8.40
N GLN A 138 -34.21 16.90 9.03
CA GLN A 138 -33.39 17.90 8.36
C GLN A 138 -32.09 17.31 7.84
N THR A 139 -31.32 16.61 8.69
CA THR A 139 -30.04 16.01 8.28
C THR A 139 -30.26 14.94 7.21
N ASN A 140 -31.36 14.18 7.29
CA ASN A 140 -31.74 13.21 6.26
C ASN A 140 -31.96 13.88 4.89
N ALA A 141 -32.73 14.97 4.86
CA ALA A 141 -32.96 15.72 3.62
C ALA A 141 -31.67 16.34 3.04
N GLU A 142 -30.79 16.87 3.91
CA GLU A 142 -29.49 17.40 3.51
C GLU A 142 -28.58 16.31 2.94
N LEU A 143 -28.52 15.14 3.59
CA LEU A 143 -27.74 14.01 3.14
C LEU A 143 -28.27 13.48 1.81
N GLU A 144 -29.58 13.29 1.66
CA GLU A 144 -30.18 12.84 0.40
C GLU A 144 -29.85 13.77 -0.76
N ALA A 145 -30.03 15.08 -0.59
CA ALA A 145 -29.72 16.08 -1.61
C ALA A 145 -28.22 16.07 -1.97
N THR A 146 -27.35 15.85 -0.97
CA THR A 146 -25.90 15.74 -1.19
C THR A 146 -25.55 14.49 -1.99
N LEU A 147 -26.13 13.33 -1.64
CA LEU A 147 -25.93 12.06 -2.34
C LEU A 147 -26.43 12.11 -3.79
N GLN A 148 -27.52 12.83 -4.07
CA GLN A 148 -27.97 13.05 -5.45
C GLN A 148 -26.92 13.81 -6.28
N LEU A 149 -26.31 14.86 -5.71
CA LEU A 149 -25.23 15.61 -6.36
C LEU A 149 -23.93 14.80 -6.47
N CYS A 150 -23.69 13.84 -5.58
CA CYS A 150 -22.53 12.96 -5.67
C CYS A 150 -22.52 12.14 -6.97
N ILE A 151 -23.68 11.80 -7.53
CA ILE A 151 -23.79 11.10 -8.82
C ILE A 151 -23.15 11.96 -9.94
N GLU A 152 -23.44 13.26 -9.96
CA GLU A 152 -22.84 14.21 -10.92
C GLU A 152 -21.32 14.35 -10.69
N GLY A 153 -20.89 14.41 -9.42
CA GLY A 153 -19.48 14.47 -9.06
C GLY A 153 -18.69 13.26 -9.55
N LEU A 154 -19.26 12.05 -9.41
CA LEU A 154 -18.67 10.81 -9.90
C LEU A 154 -18.63 10.76 -11.43
N ASP A 155 -19.64 11.30 -12.13
CA ASP A 155 -19.66 11.34 -13.58
C ASP A 155 -18.64 12.32 -14.18
N ARG A 156 -18.24 13.35 -13.41
CA ARG A 156 -17.15 14.29 -13.76
C ARG A 156 -15.77 13.79 -13.34
N HIS A 157 -15.69 12.94 -12.31
CA HIS A 157 -14.44 12.32 -11.88
C HIS A 157 -14.22 10.95 -12.54
N ARG A 158 -13.56 10.97 -13.70
CA ARG A 158 -13.29 9.76 -14.52
C ARG A 158 -11.82 9.33 -14.45
N PRO A 159 -11.38 8.64 -13.38
CA PRO A 159 -10.05 8.04 -13.34
C PRO A 159 -9.90 7.00 -14.46
N ARG A 160 -8.66 6.75 -14.89
CA ARG A 160 -8.37 5.61 -15.78
C ARG A 160 -8.42 4.30 -14.99
N TRP A 161 -8.69 3.17 -15.63
CA TRP A 161 -8.77 1.87 -14.97
C TRP A 161 -7.48 1.47 -14.24
N GLN A 162 -6.33 1.93 -14.73
CA GLN A 162 -5.02 1.74 -14.10
C GLN A 162 -4.89 2.44 -12.74
N TYR A 163 -5.73 3.45 -12.47
CA TYR A 163 -5.81 4.05 -11.14
C TYR A 163 -6.76 3.23 -10.28
N THR A 164 -6.37 1.97 -10.08
CA THR A 164 -7.24 0.86 -9.66
C THR A 164 -8.05 1.18 -8.41
N ASN A 165 -7.42 1.67 -7.35
CA ASN A 165 -8.11 1.96 -6.11
C ASN A 165 -9.25 2.98 -6.27
N ILE A 166 -9.02 4.10 -6.97
CA ILE A 166 -10.05 5.13 -7.16
C ILE A 166 -11.12 4.65 -8.16
N PHE A 167 -10.73 3.88 -9.17
CA PHE A 167 -11.68 3.29 -10.10
C PHE A 167 -12.66 2.34 -9.40
N LEU A 168 -12.13 1.42 -8.57
CA LEU A 168 -12.96 0.51 -7.75
C LEU A 168 -13.81 1.26 -6.72
N LEU A 169 -13.27 2.32 -6.10
CA LEU A 169 -14.05 3.17 -5.20
C LEU A 169 -15.20 3.88 -5.92
N ASN A 170 -15.01 4.33 -7.16
CA ASN A 170 -16.08 4.92 -7.95
C ASN A 170 -17.18 3.91 -8.28
N ILE A 171 -16.81 2.66 -8.63
CA ILE A 171 -17.79 1.57 -8.85
C ILE A 171 -18.58 1.33 -7.56
N LEU A 172 -17.89 1.16 -6.41
CA LEU A 172 -18.58 0.98 -5.13
C LEU A 172 -19.49 2.17 -4.81
N SER A 173 -19.01 3.40 -5.01
CA SER A 173 -19.78 4.62 -4.79
C SER A 173 -21.08 4.60 -5.60
N ARG A 174 -21.02 4.25 -6.89
CA ARG A 174 -22.22 4.15 -7.74
C ARG A 174 -23.15 3.04 -7.26
N LEU A 175 -22.64 1.86 -6.92
CA LEU A 175 -23.46 0.77 -6.37
C LEU A 175 -24.18 1.17 -5.08
N THR A 176 -23.46 1.80 -4.15
CA THR A 176 -24.05 2.26 -2.88
C THR A 176 -25.09 3.36 -3.11
N LEU A 177 -24.79 4.36 -3.95
CA LEU A 177 -25.73 5.45 -4.26
C LEU A 177 -26.97 4.94 -5.01
N ALA A 178 -26.79 4.01 -5.96
CA ALA A 178 -27.89 3.36 -6.67
C ALA A 178 -28.85 2.66 -5.71
N ARG A 179 -28.30 1.95 -4.71
CA ARG A 179 -29.10 1.28 -3.70
C ARG A 179 -29.76 2.25 -2.71
N ALA A 180 -29.02 3.25 -2.25
CA ALA A 180 -29.49 4.24 -1.27
C ALA A 180 -30.63 5.12 -1.83
N LEU A 181 -30.56 5.48 -3.12
CA LEU A 181 -31.50 6.41 -3.77
C LEU A 181 -32.48 5.72 -4.74
N ASP A 182 -32.46 4.39 -4.82
CA ASP A 182 -33.26 3.58 -5.75
C ASP A 182 -33.10 3.99 -7.23
N ARG A 183 -31.84 4.12 -7.69
CA ARG A 183 -31.46 4.62 -9.02
C ARG A 183 -30.88 3.51 -9.90
N SER A 184 -31.74 2.88 -10.71
CA SER A 184 -31.35 1.81 -11.63
C SER A 184 -30.36 2.24 -12.72
N ASP A 185 -30.44 3.49 -13.17
CA ASP A 185 -29.52 4.06 -14.16
C ASP A 185 -28.08 4.21 -13.62
N VAL A 186 -27.94 4.49 -12.32
CA VAL A 186 -26.63 4.56 -11.66
C VAL A 186 -26.05 3.15 -11.46
N LEU A 187 -26.90 2.17 -11.17
CA LEU A 187 -26.50 0.76 -11.08
C LEU A 187 -25.95 0.25 -12.43
N GLU A 188 -26.63 0.55 -13.54
CA GLU A 188 -26.18 0.18 -14.89
C GLU A 188 -24.81 0.81 -15.21
N LYS A 189 -24.58 2.08 -14.85
CA LYS A 189 -23.26 2.71 -14.99
C LYS A 189 -22.18 2.00 -14.18
N ALA A 190 -22.49 1.58 -12.96
CA ALA A 190 -21.55 0.84 -12.11
C ALA A 190 -21.15 -0.51 -12.72
N GLU A 191 -22.12 -1.25 -13.28
CA GLU A 191 -21.88 -2.52 -13.96
C GLU A 191 -21.04 -2.33 -15.24
N ASN A 192 -21.30 -1.28 -16.01
CA ASN A 192 -20.49 -0.94 -17.19
C ASN A 192 -19.04 -0.55 -16.82
N ASP A 193 -18.85 0.24 -15.76
CA ASP A 193 -17.52 0.57 -15.24
C ASP A 193 -16.80 -0.69 -14.75
N TRP A 194 -17.51 -1.61 -14.08
CA TRP A 194 -16.97 -2.89 -13.65
C TRP A 194 -16.50 -3.74 -14.83
N ASP A 195 -17.33 -3.91 -15.87
CA ASP A 195 -16.97 -4.68 -17.06
C ASP A 195 -15.70 -4.13 -17.72
N LEU A 196 -15.59 -2.80 -17.84
CA LEU A 196 -14.39 -2.14 -18.34
C LEU A 196 -13.17 -2.47 -17.47
N TRP A 197 -13.28 -2.28 -16.15
CA TRP A 197 -12.16 -2.52 -15.25
C TRP A 197 -11.73 -3.99 -15.24
N PHE A 198 -12.68 -4.91 -15.19
CA PHE A 198 -12.46 -6.35 -15.13
C PHE A 198 -11.76 -6.85 -16.39
N VAL A 199 -12.25 -6.45 -17.58
CA VAL A 199 -11.65 -6.81 -18.86
C VAL A 199 -10.25 -6.22 -19.02
N GLU A 200 -10.06 -4.93 -18.71
CA GLU A 200 -8.78 -4.28 -18.92
C GLU A 200 -7.72 -4.72 -17.89
N THR A 201 -8.10 -4.93 -16.63
CA THR A 201 -7.20 -5.49 -15.60
C THR A 201 -6.84 -6.94 -15.90
N GLY A 202 -7.76 -7.74 -16.46
CA GLY A 202 -7.45 -9.09 -16.94
C GLY A 202 -6.41 -9.11 -18.08
N LYS A 203 -6.35 -8.06 -18.90
CA LYS A 203 -5.33 -7.93 -19.96
C LYS A 203 -3.99 -7.42 -19.40
N GLY A 204 -4.04 -6.37 -18.59
CA GLY A 204 -2.86 -5.60 -18.17
C GLY A 204 -2.30 -5.90 -16.79
N GLY A 205 -2.99 -6.71 -16.00
CA GLY A 205 -2.65 -6.97 -14.60
C GLY A 205 -2.91 -5.77 -13.68
N LEU A 206 -2.59 -5.95 -12.41
CA LEU A 206 -2.78 -4.95 -11.37
C LEU A 206 -1.56 -4.01 -11.27
N THR A 207 -1.75 -2.73 -11.58
CA THR A 207 -0.71 -1.69 -11.51
C THR A 207 -0.25 -1.39 -10.08
N GLU A 208 -1.17 -1.44 -9.12
CA GLU A 208 -0.90 -1.22 -7.69
C GLU A 208 -0.56 -2.52 -6.94
N TYR A 209 0.23 -3.40 -7.57
CA TYR A 209 0.66 -4.68 -7.01
C TYR A 209 1.36 -4.54 -5.67
N ASN A 210 1.06 -5.46 -4.75
CA ASN A 210 1.72 -5.60 -3.45
C ASN A 210 1.94 -4.27 -2.68
N SER A 211 1.04 -3.31 -2.87
CA SER A 211 1.11 -2.02 -2.17
C SER A 211 0.38 -2.12 -0.84
N PRO A 212 1.03 -1.86 0.32
CA PRO A 212 0.39 -2.04 1.62
C PRO A 212 -0.85 -1.15 1.85
N THR A 213 -0.82 0.08 1.36
CA THR A 213 -2.01 0.96 1.34
C THR A 213 -2.97 0.53 0.23
N TYR A 214 -2.49 0.35 -1.01
CA TYR A 214 -3.39 0.28 -2.15
C TYR A 214 -4.09 -1.06 -2.34
N ILE A 215 -3.47 -2.18 -1.93
CA ILE A 215 -4.14 -3.48 -1.92
C ILE A 215 -5.37 -3.44 -1.00
N VAL A 216 -5.28 -2.74 0.13
CA VAL A 216 -6.40 -2.60 1.06
C VAL A 216 -7.49 -1.72 0.45
N THR A 217 -7.10 -0.64 -0.24
CA THR A 217 -8.05 0.21 -0.98
C THR A 217 -8.63 -0.44 -2.24
N ALA A 218 -8.17 -1.62 -2.64
CA ALA A 218 -8.81 -2.45 -3.65
C ALA A 218 -9.71 -3.52 -3.01
N LEU A 219 -9.18 -4.26 -2.03
CA LEU A 219 -9.88 -5.35 -1.33
C LEU A 219 -11.12 -4.88 -0.58
N ALA A 220 -11.02 -3.77 0.16
CA ALA A 220 -12.15 -3.29 0.96
C ALA A 220 -13.33 -2.84 0.08
N PRO A 221 -13.14 -2.08 -1.01
CA PRO A 221 -14.24 -1.79 -1.92
C PRO A 221 -14.83 -3.04 -2.57
N LEU A 222 -14.02 -3.94 -3.12
CA LEU A 222 -14.50 -5.18 -3.75
C LEU A 222 -15.35 -6.01 -2.77
N GLY A 223 -14.89 -6.19 -1.54
CA GLY A 223 -15.62 -6.93 -0.53
C GLY A 223 -16.96 -6.28 -0.16
N ARG A 224 -17.07 -4.96 -0.30
CA ARG A 224 -18.33 -4.21 -0.09
C ARG A 224 -19.23 -4.19 -1.32
N MET A 225 -18.68 -4.31 -2.53
CA MET A 225 -19.50 -4.42 -3.75
C MET A 225 -20.46 -5.62 -3.67
N LEU A 226 -20.04 -6.70 -2.98
CA LEU A 226 -20.88 -7.87 -2.73
C LEU A 226 -22.18 -7.59 -1.96
N LEU A 227 -22.30 -6.45 -1.27
CA LEU A 227 -23.53 -6.03 -0.60
C LEU A 227 -24.57 -5.45 -1.57
N PHE A 228 -24.13 -4.97 -2.73
CA PHE A 228 -24.93 -4.11 -3.61
C PHE A 228 -25.00 -4.59 -5.06
N CYS A 229 -24.05 -5.40 -5.53
CA CYS A 229 -24.00 -5.87 -6.90
C CYS A 229 -25.04 -6.96 -7.18
N ARG A 230 -25.44 -7.09 -8.45
CA ARG A 230 -26.28 -8.20 -8.93
C ARG A 230 -25.47 -9.49 -9.06
N GLU A 231 -26.19 -10.60 -9.22
CA GLU A 231 -25.60 -11.95 -9.26
C GLU A 231 -24.54 -12.13 -10.36
N ALA A 232 -24.75 -11.55 -11.54
CA ALA A 232 -23.79 -11.67 -12.65
C ALA A 232 -22.42 -11.05 -12.32
N MET A 233 -22.42 -9.87 -11.68
CA MET A 233 -21.20 -9.18 -11.23
C MET A 233 -20.61 -9.84 -9.97
N ARG A 234 -21.45 -10.39 -9.08
CA ARG A 234 -21.03 -11.02 -7.81
C ARG A 234 -19.94 -12.07 -8.03
N ALA A 235 -20.16 -13.01 -8.94
CA ALA A 235 -19.20 -14.09 -9.19
C ALA A 235 -17.82 -13.56 -9.64
N GLN A 236 -17.80 -12.53 -10.49
CA GLN A 236 -16.56 -11.90 -10.95
C GLN A 236 -15.86 -11.12 -9.82
N VAL A 237 -16.62 -10.45 -8.96
CA VAL A 237 -16.08 -9.76 -7.77
C VAL A 237 -15.48 -10.76 -6.79
N GLU A 238 -16.17 -11.87 -6.50
CA GLU A 238 -15.65 -12.95 -5.64
C GLU A 238 -14.37 -13.56 -6.19
N GLN A 239 -14.32 -13.82 -7.50
CA GLN A 239 -13.11 -14.31 -8.16
C GLN A 239 -11.95 -13.30 -8.03
N THR A 240 -12.23 -12.02 -8.25
CA THR A 240 -11.23 -10.95 -8.13
C THR A 240 -10.70 -10.85 -6.69
N LEU A 241 -11.60 -10.94 -5.70
CA LEU A 241 -11.24 -10.98 -4.28
C LEU A 241 -10.30 -12.14 -3.98
N GLU A 242 -10.60 -13.34 -4.46
CA GLU A 242 -9.72 -14.50 -4.27
C GLU A 242 -8.33 -14.30 -4.87
N CYS A 243 -8.23 -13.71 -6.07
CA CYS A 243 -6.94 -13.41 -6.70
C CYS A 243 -6.12 -12.41 -5.88
N LEU A 244 -6.76 -11.31 -5.43
CA LEU A 244 -6.08 -10.29 -4.64
C LEU A 244 -5.74 -10.76 -3.22
N TYR A 245 -6.58 -11.59 -2.60
CA TYR A 245 -6.26 -12.21 -1.32
C TYR A 245 -5.15 -13.24 -1.45
N ALA A 246 -5.10 -14.00 -2.55
CA ALA A 246 -3.95 -14.86 -2.82
C ALA A 246 -2.66 -14.03 -2.91
N ASP A 247 -2.69 -12.89 -3.63
CA ASP A 247 -1.54 -11.98 -3.70
C ASP A 247 -1.11 -11.48 -2.31
N PHE A 248 -2.09 -10.99 -1.55
CA PHE A 248 -1.89 -10.52 -0.19
C PHE A 248 -1.28 -11.58 0.73
N PHE A 249 -1.86 -12.79 0.80
CA PHE A 249 -1.42 -13.81 1.76
C PHE A 249 -0.07 -14.43 1.41
N TRP A 250 0.26 -14.55 0.13
CA TRP A 250 1.59 -14.99 -0.28
C TRP A 250 2.67 -13.95 0.05
N HIS A 251 2.33 -12.66 -0.02
CA HIS A 251 3.26 -11.58 0.36
C HIS A 251 3.21 -11.24 1.85
N TYR A 252 2.22 -11.71 2.60
CA TYR A 252 2.14 -11.46 4.03
C TYR A 252 3.21 -12.25 4.79
N HIS A 253 4.14 -11.51 5.39
CA HIS A 253 5.21 -12.03 6.22
C HIS A 253 4.86 -11.86 7.69
N GLN A 254 4.18 -12.89 8.22
CA GLN A 254 3.66 -12.93 9.60
C GLN A 254 4.70 -12.56 10.67
N PRO A 255 5.98 -12.98 10.61
CA PRO A 255 6.99 -12.55 11.57
C PRO A 255 7.22 -11.03 11.62
N SER A 256 7.08 -10.33 10.49
CA SER A 256 7.17 -8.85 10.45
C SER A 256 5.82 -8.13 10.64
N GLY A 257 4.71 -8.88 10.61
CA GLY A 257 3.35 -8.35 10.71
C GLY A 257 2.91 -7.51 9.50
N GLY A 258 3.58 -7.59 8.35
CA GLY A 258 3.24 -6.77 7.17
C GLY A 258 3.52 -7.46 5.84
N LEU A 259 3.29 -6.74 4.74
CA LEU A 259 3.63 -7.23 3.40
C LEU A 259 5.15 -7.21 3.20
N ALA A 260 5.64 -8.26 2.57
CA ALA A 260 6.98 -8.42 2.04
C ALA A 260 6.96 -8.43 0.51
N GLY A 261 8.14 -8.47 -0.13
CA GLY A 261 8.24 -8.37 -1.58
C GLY A 261 8.33 -6.92 -2.06
N ALA A 262 8.74 -6.73 -3.32
CA ALA A 262 8.77 -5.40 -3.92
C ALA A 262 7.36 -4.81 -4.01
N MET A 263 7.24 -3.50 -3.78
CA MET A 263 5.96 -2.81 -3.64
C MET A 263 5.83 -1.74 -4.73
N SER A 264 4.74 -1.75 -5.49
CA SER A 264 4.46 -0.70 -6.48
C SER A 264 4.39 0.68 -5.84
N ARG A 265 3.84 0.76 -4.63
CA ARG A 265 3.70 1.98 -3.83
C ARG A 265 3.71 1.64 -2.35
N ALA A 266 4.43 2.40 -1.56
CA ALA A 266 4.29 2.40 -0.11
C ALA A 266 4.56 3.79 0.46
N TYR A 267 3.95 4.08 1.60
CA TYR A 267 4.10 5.34 2.33
C TYR A 267 4.96 5.17 3.58
N PRO A 268 5.51 6.26 4.14
CA PRO A 268 6.13 6.23 5.46
C PRO A 268 5.31 5.51 6.53
N GLY A 269 3.99 5.69 6.55
CA GLY A 269 3.12 4.95 7.46
C GLY A 269 3.07 3.44 7.22
N ASP A 270 3.26 2.98 5.98
CA ASP A 270 3.19 1.57 5.61
C ASP A 270 4.36 0.75 6.12
N TRP A 271 5.54 1.36 6.25
CA TRP A 271 6.73 0.72 6.80
C TRP A 271 7.08 1.21 8.22
N LEU A 272 6.16 1.92 8.88
CA LEU A 272 6.28 2.41 10.27
C LEU A 272 5.08 2.00 11.16
N HIS A 273 4.48 0.83 10.89
CA HIS A 273 3.42 0.13 11.68
C HIS A 273 2.01 0.58 11.48
N ASN A 274 1.76 1.73 10.88
CA ASN A 274 0.40 2.22 10.71
C ASN A 274 -0.19 1.82 9.35
N SER A 275 0.27 0.70 8.79
CA SER A 275 -0.22 0.22 7.50
C SER A 275 -1.64 -0.29 7.62
N MET A 276 -2.46 0.03 6.61
CA MET A 276 -3.78 -0.57 6.45
C MET A 276 -3.72 -2.09 6.26
N THR A 277 -2.56 -2.65 5.89
CA THR A 277 -2.31 -4.09 5.81
C THR A 277 -2.63 -4.78 7.14
N ASN A 278 -2.31 -4.15 8.27
CA ASN A 278 -2.54 -4.71 9.60
C ASN A 278 -4.03 -4.86 9.88
N HIS A 279 -4.87 -3.96 9.36
CA HIS A 279 -6.31 -4.06 9.50
C HIS A 279 -6.88 -5.25 8.74
N ILE A 280 -6.42 -5.49 7.50
CA ILE A 280 -6.84 -6.67 6.72
C ILE A 280 -6.30 -7.95 7.35
N ALA A 281 -5.03 -7.98 7.75
CA ALA A 281 -4.43 -9.15 8.39
C ALA A 281 -5.20 -9.50 9.67
N PHE A 282 -5.52 -8.52 10.51
CA PHE A 282 -6.38 -8.73 11.67
C PHE A 282 -7.77 -9.24 11.26
N GLN A 283 -8.46 -8.55 10.35
CA GLN A 283 -9.80 -8.91 9.90
C GLN A 283 -9.89 -10.33 9.32
N GLN A 284 -8.84 -10.81 8.63
CA GLN A 284 -8.84 -12.11 7.96
C GLN A 284 -8.22 -13.22 8.80
N LEU A 285 -7.10 -12.95 9.50
CA LEU A 285 -6.29 -13.94 10.21
C LEU A 285 -6.40 -13.84 11.75
N GLY A 286 -6.76 -12.67 12.28
CA GLY A 286 -6.89 -12.43 13.72
C GLY A 286 -5.62 -11.95 14.42
N GLU A 287 -4.47 -11.86 13.73
CA GLU A 287 -3.15 -11.59 14.30
C GLU A 287 -2.22 -10.84 13.31
N PRO A 288 -1.19 -10.08 13.76
CA PRO A 288 -1.10 -9.38 15.04
C PRO A 288 -1.84 -8.02 14.96
N HIS A 289 -2.17 -7.49 16.13
CA HIS A 289 -3.04 -6.33 16.26
C HIS A 289 -2.38 -5.32 17.18
N GLU A 290 -1.82 -4.25 16.60
CA GLU A 290 -1.31 -3.13 17.41
C GLU A 290 -1.54 -1.75 16.78
N ALA A 291 -1.74 -1.64 15.46
CA ALA A 291 -2.06 -0.36 14.85
C ALA A 291 -3.48 -0.34 14.30
N ILE A 292 -4.35 0.42 14.97
CA ILE A 292 -5.66 0.80 14.47
C ILE A 292 -5.66 2.32 14.34
N ASN A 293 -6.11 2.81 13.19
CA ASN A 293 -6.24 4.25 12.94
C ASN A 293 -7.63 4.58 12.37
N LEU A 294 -7.89 5.85 12.06
CA LEU A 294 -9.20 6.29 11.57
C LEU A 294 -9.62 5.70 10.21
N THR A 295 -8.70 5.08 9.46
CA THR A 295 -9.00 4.36 8.21
C THR A 295 -9.57 2.96 8.46
N THR A 296 -9.76 2.56 9.71
CA THR A 296 -10.19 1.21 10.08
C THR A 296 -11.62 0.84 9.63
N PRO A 297 -12.63 1.74 9.74
CA PRO A 297 -14.00 1.46 9.29
C PRO A 297 -14.08 1.11 7.81
N PHE A 298 -13.19 1.69 7.01
CA PHE A 298 -13.09 1.44 5.58
C PHE A 298 -12.92 -0.06 5.28
N THR A 299 -12.06 -0.74 6.04
CA THR A 299 -11.84 -2.19 5.95
C THR A 299 -12.96 -2.97 6.64
N ALA A 300 -13.35 -2.54 7.85
CA ALA A 300 -14.33 -3.24 8.69
C ALA A 300 -15.75 -3.29 8.10
N ALA A 301 -16.08 -2.37 7.18
CA ALA A 301 -17.36 -2.37 6.47
C ALA A 301 -17.50 -3.53 5.46
N SER A 302 -16.42 -4.22 5.11
CA SER A 302 -16.50 -5.48 4.37
C SER A 302 -16.70 -6.66 5.33
N GLU A 303 -17.70 -7.50 5.03
CA GLU A 303 -17.94 -8.77 5.75
C GLU A 303 -17.37 -9.98 5.00
N TYR A 304 -16.62 -9.75 3.92
CA TYR A 304 -16.04 -10.84 3.14
C TYR A 304 -14.89 -11.50 3.91
N LEU A 305 -15.06 -12.79 4.19
CA LEU A 305 -14.02 -13.64 4.74
C LEU A 305 -13.42 -14.48 3.61
N ALA A 306 -12.12 -14.32 3.37
CA ALA A 306 -11.43 -15.09 2.34
C ALA A 306 -11.55 -16.61 2.63
N PRO A 307 -11.62 -17.46 1.58
CA PRO A 307 -11.64 -18.91 1.73
C PRO A 307 -10.53 -19.41 2.65
N GLU A 308 -10.83 -20.41 3.48
CA GLU A 308 -9.89 -20.95 4.47
C GLU A 308 -8.55 -21.36 3.84
N ARG A 309 -8.57 -21.96 2.65
CA ARG A 309 -7.37 -22.32 1.89
C ARG A 309 -6.43 -21.13 1.61
N LEU A 310 -6.97 -19.92 1.40
CA LEU A 310 -6.17 -18.71 1.18
C LEU A 310 -5.66 -18.16 2.51
N ARG A 311 -6.54 -18.10 3.52
CA ARG A 311 -6.15 -17.63 4.86
C ARG A 311 -5.05 -18.49 5.48
N ALA A 312 -5.09 -19.80 5.24
CA ALA A 312 -4.05 -20.73 5.67
C ALA A 312 -2.65 -20.31 5.15
N VAL A 313 -2.56 -19.86 3.89
CA VAL A 313 -1.30 -19.33 3.30
C VAL A 313 -0.77 -18.13 4.09
N GLY A 314 -1.64 -17.29 4.65
CA GLY A 314 -1.24 -16.16 5.49
C GLY A 314 -0.52 -16.60 6.78
N THR A 315 -0.74 -17.83 7.22
CA THR A 315 -0.27 -18.36 8.51
C THR A 315 0.73 -19.52 8.39
N ILE A 316 0.97 -20.06 7.18
CA ILE A 316 1.99 -21.11 7.01
C ILE A 316 3.39 -20.53 7.24
N ASP A 317 4.30 -21.39 7.67
CA ASP A 317 5.72 -21.14 7.58
C ASP A 317 6.12 -21.11 6.10
N LYS A 318 6.66 -19.97 5.65
CA LYS A 318 7.11 -19.76 4.28
C LYS A 318 8.63 -19.88 4.15
N ALA A 319 9.35 -20.23 5.21
CA ALA A 319 10.80 -20.30 5.17
C ALA A 319 11.31 -21.19 4.02
N GLY A 320 12.28 -20.69 3.27
CA GLY A 320 12.83 -21.34 2.08
C GLY A 320 11.97 -21.21 0.81
N THR A 321 10.84 -20.50 0.86
CA THR A 321 9.94 -20.33 -0.29
C THR A 321 10.30 -19.09 -1.09
N THR A 322 10.31 -19.22 -2.42
CA THR A 322 10.36 -18.09 -3.35
C THR A 322 9.02 -17.92 -4.04
N VAL A 323 8.50 -16.70 -4.02
CA VAL A 323 7.28 -16.28 -4.70
C VAL A 323 7.68 -15.37 -5.86
N SER A 324 7.30 -15.72 -7.08
CA SER A 324 7.51 -14.88 -8.26
C SER A 324 6.19 -14.46 -8.88
N ALA A 325 6.12 -13.23 -9.39
CA ALA A 325 4.98 -12.69 -10.12
C ALA A 325 5.42 -11.82 -11.30
N ALA A 326 4.66 -11.85 -12.40
CA ALA A 326 4.89 -11.00 -13.58
C ALA A 326 3.66 -10.13 -13.90
N ILE A 327 3.90 -8.96 -14.49
CA ILE A 327 2.88 -8.07 -15.06
C ILE A 327 3.35 -7.72 -16.48
N PRO A 328 3.01 -8.58 -17.47
CA PRO A 328 3.59 -8.50 -18.81
C PRO A 328 3.40 -7.15 -19.50
N ASP A 329 2.21 -6.56 -19.41
CA ASP A 329 1.88 -5.28 -20.06
C ASP A 329 2.70 -4.09 -19.51
N LEU A 330 3.25 -4.23 -18.30
CA LEU A 330 4.15 -3.25 -17.70
C LEU A 330 5.63 -3.63 -17.82
N ASN A 331 5.93 -4.81 -18.39
CA ASN A 331 7.27 -5.40 -18.37
C ASN A 331 7.86 -5.44 -16.96
N ILE A 332 7.04 -5.85 -15.98
CA ILE A 332 7.44 -5.94 -14.58
C ILE A 332 7.50 -7.41 -14.17
N GLU A 333 8.59 -7.79 -13.52
CA GLU A 333 8.73 -9.06 -12.82
C GLU A 333 9.12 -8.77 -11.37
N ARG A 334 8.59 -9.54 -10.44
CA ARG A 334 8.86 -9.37 -9.01
C ARG A 334 9.07 -10.71 -8.35
N GLN A 335 9.99 -10.75 -7.40
CA GLN A 335 10.32 -11.95 -6.64
C GLN A 335 10.38 -11.60 -5.16
N ALA A 336 9.99 -12.56 -4.31
CA ALA A 336 10.11 -12.47 -2.86
C ALA A 336 10.58 -13.82 -2.30
N TYR A 337 11.73 -13.82 -1.63
CA TYR A 337 12.21 -14.96 -0.87
C TYR A 337 11.83 -14.81 0.60
N PHE A 338 11.37 -15.88 1.23
CA PHE A 338 11.01 -15.91 2.64
C PHE A 338 12.01 -16.78 3.43
N GLY A 339 12.68 -16.19 4.42
CA GLY A 339 13.41 -16.90 5.47
C GLY A 339 12.51 -17.17 6.69
N ASN A 340 13.09 -17.62 7.81
CA ASN A 340 12.30 -17.81 9.05
C ASN A 340 12.01 -16.45 9.72
N THR A 341 12.99 -15.55 9.68
CA THR A 341 12.92 -14.25 10.35
C THR A 341 13.06 -13.07 9.39
N PHE A 342 12.99 -13.28 8.09
CA PHE A 342 13.01 -12.18 7.14
C PHE A 342 12.32 -12.55 5.82
N ALA A 343 12.03 -11.54 5.00
CA ALA A 343 11.69 -11.73 3.61
C ALA A 343 12.41 -10.68 2.75
N LEU A 344 12.92 -11.10 1.59
CA LEU A 344 13.71 -10.31 0.65
C LEU A 344 12.95 -10.19 -0.66
N GLY A 345 12.51 -8.97 -0.99
CA GLY A 345 11.76 -8.65 -2.19
C GLY A 345 12.58 -7.86 -3.20
N VAL A 346 12.49 -8.21 -4.48
CA VAL A 346 13.06 -7.44 -5.59
C VAL A 346 12.10 -7.34 -6.77
N LYS A 347 12.33 -6.34 -7.62
CA LYS A 347 11.57 -6.14 -8.86
C LYS A 347 12.50 -5.80 -10.03
N SER A 348 12.19 -6.38 -11.18
CA SER A 348 12.70 -6.02 -12.50
C SER A 348 11.63 -5.27 -13.29
N GLY A 349 12.03 -4.33 -14.14
CA GLY A 349 11.14 -3.58 -15.02
C GLY A 349 11.17 -2.06 -14.81
N PRO A 350 10.38 -1.31 -15.59
CA PRO A 350 10.33 0.15 -15.56
C PRO A 350 9.69 0.65 -14.27
N ALA A 351 10.15 1.79 -13.74
CA ALA A 351 9.61 2.34 -12.51
C ALA A 351 8.12 2.73 -12.63
N TYR A 352 7.33 2.36 -11.64
CA TYR A 352 5.91 2.66 -11.58
C TYR A 352 5.63 4.08 -11.05
N GLY A 353 6.29 4.48 -9.96
CA GLY A 353 6.00 5.74 -9.28
C GLY A 353 7.03 6.12 -8.22
N LYS A 354 6.99 7.37 -7.74
CA LYS A 354 7.90 7.89 -6.69
C LYS A 354 7.80 7.18 -5.33
N GLN A 355 6.80 6.32 -5.18
CA GLN A 355 6.51 5.58 -3.95
C GLN A 355 6.85 4.10 -4.08
N GLU A 356 7.35 3.69 -5.25
CA GLU A 356 7.76 2.31 -5.50
C GLU A 356 8.95 1.95 -4.63
N LEU A 357 8.91 0.73 -4.09
CA LEU A 357 10.01 0.11 -3.37
C LEU A 357 10.47 -1.13 -4.15
N PRO A 358 11.41 -0.99 -5.10
CA PRO A 358 11.86 -2.09 -5.95
C PRO A 358 12.76 -3.10 -5.21
N LEU A 359 13.25 -2.76 -4.02
CA LEU A 359 13.91 -3.68 -3.08
C LEU A 359 13.30 -3.48 -1.70
N THR A 360 12.97 -4.58 -1.04
CA THR A 360 12.51 -4.59 0.35
C THR A 360 13.17 -5.74 1.12
N ILE A 361 13.49 -5.50 2.39
CA ILE A 361 13.85 -6.54 3.35
C ILE A 361 12.96 -6.33 4.57
N ALA A 362 11.99 -7.22 4.76
CA ALA A 362 11.06 -7.20 5.89
C ALA A 362 11.53 -8.16 6.99
N TYR A 363 11.53 -7.76 8.25
CA TYR A 363 11.93 -8.61 9.37
C TYR A 363 11.22 -8.26 10.68
N PRO A 364 11.16 -9.16 11.67
CA PRO A 364 10.56 -8.91 12.98
C PRO A 364 11.28 -7.81 13.74
N GLY A 365 10.51 -7.02 14.45
CA GLY A 365 10.97 -6.26 15.61
C GLY A 365 9.80 -5.54 16.27
N LYS A 366 10.09 -4.57 17.14
CA LYS A 366 9.03 -3.76 17.81
C LYS A 366 8.17 -2.96 16.83
N ARG A 367 8.60 -2.99 15.57
CA ARG A 367 8.20 -2.22 14.44
C ARG A 367 8.35 -3.15 13.21
N GLN A 368 7.38 -3.31 12.31
CA GLN A 368 7.58 -3.69 10.91
C GLN A 368 8.81 -2.96 10.35
N HIS A 369 9.95 -3.64 10.34
CA HIS A 369 11.19 -3.07 9.87
C HIS A 369 11.32 -3.36 8.39
N LEU A 370 11.64 -2.30 7.65
CA LEU A 370 11.88 -2.38 6.22
C LEU A 370 13.22 -1.73 5.92
N VAL A 371 14.16 -2.50 5.40
CA VAL A 371 15.23 -1.93 4.57
C VAL A 371 14.66 -1.83 3.16
N TYR A 372 14.77 -0.67 2.53
CA TYR A 372 14.22 -0.46 1.20
C TYR A 372 15.07 0.45 0.34
N LEU A 373 15.03 0.19 -0.95
CA LEU A 373 15.54 1.12 -1.94
C LEU A 373 14.47 2.18 -2.19
N HIS A 374 14.75 3.43 -1.85
CA HIS A 374 13.89 4.56 -2.21
C HIS A 374 14.60 5.39 -3.25
N GLU A 375 14.12 5.29 -4.48
CA GLU A 375 14.61 6.15 -5.53
C GLU A 375 14.04 7.56 -5.38
N ALA A 376 14.89 8.51 -5.01
CA ALA A 376 14.50 9.91 -4.89
C ALA A 376 14.85 10.73 -6.15
N SER A 377 15.42 10.08 -7.18
CA SER A 377 15.68 10.68 -8.49
C SER A 377 14.37 11.04 -9.20
N GLU A 378 14.39 12.12 -9.98
CA GLU A 378 13.28 12.50 -10.86
C GLU A 378 13.21 11.61 -12.10
N VAL A 379 14.36 11.09 -12.52
CA VAL A 379 14.52 10.25 -13.70
C VAL A 379 14.71 8.81 -13.26
N ARG A 380 13.86 7.92 -13.77
CA ARG A 380 13.59 6.62 -13.16
C ARG A 380 14.22 5.45 -13.94
N PRO A 381 15.21 4.74 -13.38
CA PRO A 381 15.82 3.56 -13.99
C PRO A 381 14.82 2.49 -14.34
N ALA A 382 15.16 1.70 -15.36
CA ALA A 382 14.80 0.30 -15.31
C ALA A 382 15.61 -0.36 -14.18
N THR A 383 14.94 -1.19 -13.39
CA THR A 383 15.60 -2.08 -12.45
C THR A 383 15.72 -3.44 -13.11
N HIS A 384 16.89 -4.08 -13.00
CA HIS A 384 17.03 -5.50 -13.29
C HIS A 384 17.49 -6.19 -12.03
N ALA A 385 16.68 -7.08 -11.49
CA ALA A 385 16.96 -7.76 -10.24
C ALA A 385 16.74 -9.27 -10.36
N ALA A 386 17.48 -10.02 -9.56
CA ALA A 386 17.33 -11.46 -9.42
C ALA A 386 17.57 -11.89 -7.97
N LEU A 387 16.86 -12.92 -7.53
CA LEU A 387 17.07 -13.60 -6.25
C LEU A 387 17.73 -14.96 -6.45
N ASP A 388 18.57 -15.34 -5.48
CA ASP A 388 18.92 -16.74 -5.21
C ASP A 388 18.89 -16.98 -3.70
N GLY A 389 17.75 -17.50 -3.24
CA GLY A 389 17.45 -17.68 -1.84
C GLY A 389 17.62 -16.37 -1.05
N PRO A 390 18.50 -16.34 -0.03
CA PRO A 390 18.72 -15.17 0.80
C PRO A 390 19.61 -14.09 0.15
N ASN A 391 19.98 -14.25 -1.12
CA ASN A 391 20.83 -13.33 -1.86
C ASN A 391 20.02 -12.59 -2.93
N ALA A 392 20.37 -11.32 -3.15
CA ALA A 392 19.83 -10.54 -4.26
C ALA A 392 20.93 -9.79 -4.99
N LEU A 393 20.73 -9.63 -6.30
CA LEU A 393 21.49 -8.72 -7.13
C LEU A 393 20.52 -7.77 -7.82
N ILE A 394 20.84 -6.48 -7.78
CA ILE A 394 20.04 -5.43 -8.40
C ILE A 394 20.94 -4.56 -9.25
N LEU A 395 20.59 -4.35 -10.51
CA LEU A 395 21.20 -3.40 -11.42
C LEU A 395 20.25 -2.22 -11.60
N LEU A 396 20.79 -1.02 -11.45
CA LEU A 396 20.06 0.23 -11.51
C LEU A 396 20.74 1.14 -12.52
N ASP A 397 20.01 1.50 -13.56
CA ASP A 397 20.44 2.47 -14.57
C ASP A 397 20.18 3.89 -14.07
N LEU A 398 21.16 4.49 -13.39
CA LEU A 398 21.05 5.86 -12.91
C LEU A 398 21.23 6.83 -14.09
N PRO A 399 20.19 7.54 -14.52
CA PRO A 399 20.25 8.52 -15.60
C PRO A 399 20.89 9.83 -15.14
N ASP A 400 21.21 10.72 -16.07
CA ASP A 400 21.59 12.10 -15.74
C ASP A 400 20.44 12.81 -15.01
N SER A 401 20.74 13.62 -13.99
CA SER A 401 19.72 14.51 -13.39
C SER A 401 19.17 15.48 -14.43
N GLU A 402 17.88 15.83 -14.33
CA GLU A 402 17.27 16.82 -15.22
C GLU A 402 18.08 18.14 -15.27
N SER A 403 18.08 18.76 -16.45
CA SER A 403 18.80 20.00 -16.73
C SER A 403 18.28 21.16 -15.87
N GLY A 404 18.93 21.42 -14.74
CA GLY A 404 18.56 22.51 -13.83
C GLY A 404 19.17 22.41 -12.43
N ALA A 405 19.45 21.19 -11.96
CA ALA A 405 20.25 20.97 -10.75
C ALA A 405 21.73 21.15 -11.10
N ALA A 406 22.34 22.26 -10.70
CA ALA A 406 23.79 22.44 -10.82
C ALA A 406 24.47 22.00 -9.51
N PRO A 407 25.46 21.09 -9.54
CA PRO A 407 25.95 20.35 -10.71
C PRO A 407 25.03 19.20 -11.12
N PRO A 408 24.96 18.82 -12.41
CA PRO A 408 24.21 17.63 -12.82
C PRO A 408 24.87 16.40 -12.21
N HIS A 409 24.11 15.61 -11.47
CA HIS A 409 24.59 14.37 -10.86
C HIS A 409 23.47 13.33 -10.84
N ALA A 410 23.79 12.11 -11.26
CA ALA A 410 22.93 10.97 -11.02
C ALA A 410 23.01 10.61 -9.53
N TRP A 411 21.87 10.38 -8.87
CA TRP A 411 21.85 10.11 -7.44
C TRP A 411 20.80 9.10 -7.03
N MET A 412 21.11 8.35 -5.97
CA MET A 412 20.24 7.29 -5.44
C MET A 412 20.43 7.16 -3.94
N LYS A 413 19.36 6.78 -3.21
CA LYS A 413 19.40 6.49 -1.78
C LYS A 413 18.82 5.11 -1.49
N VAL A 414 19.61 4.25 -0.84
CA VAL A 414 19.12 3.04 -0.18
C VAL A 414 18.84 3.40 1.26
N ARG A 415 17.58 3.33 1.68
CA ARG A 415 17.18 3.60 3.07
C ARG A 415 17.19 2.31 3.85
N LEU A 416 18.07 2.24 4.84
CA LEU A 416 18.35 1.02 5.57
C LEU A 416 17.56 0.91 6.87
N GLY A 417 16.45 1.64 7.04
CA GLY A 417 15.77 1.73 8.33
C GLY A 417 16.50 2.63 9.33
N ARG A 418 16.15 2.52 10.63
CA ARG A 418 16.71 3.41 11.64
C ARG A 418 18.04 2.91 12.18
N ARG A 419 19.02 3.78 12.43
CA ARG A 419 20.30 3.36 13.01
C ARG A 419 20.11 2.65 14.35
N SER A 420 19.17 3.10 15.18
CA SER A 420 18.85 2.46 16.47
C SER A 420 18.30 1.04 16.37
N GLU A 421 17.96 0.55 15.17
CA GLU A 421 17.45 -0.81 14.94
C GLU A 421 18.57 -1.84 14.74
N PHE A 422 19.82 -1.39 14.61
CA PHE A 422 20.99 -2.25 14.40
C PHE A 422 21.86 -2.30 15.64
N ASP A 423 22.12 -3.50 16.12
CA ASP A 423 23.05 -3.76 17.23
C ASP A 423 24.49 -3.44 16.83
N ALA A 424 24.85 -3.73 15.59
CA ALA A 424 26.18 -3.45 15.06
C ALA A 424 26.14 -3.06 13.58
N ILE A 425 27.05 -2.18 13.19
CA ILE A 425 27.32 -1.82 11.81
C ILE A 425 28.83 -1.90 11.60
N SER A 426 29.26 -2.55 10.53
CA SER A 426 30.67 -2.68 10.19
C SER A 426 30.93 -2.53 8.70
N ILE A 427 32.14 -2.08 8.35
CA ILE A 427 32.65 -1.97 6.99
C ILE A 427 33.93 -2.82 6.95
N ASP A 428 33.96 -3.86 6.11
CA ASP A 428 35.03 -4.86 6.06
C ASP A 428 35.38 -5.38 7.47
N GLN A 429 34.36 -5.74 8.25
CA GLN A 429 34.47 -6.22 9.64
C GLN A 429 34.99 -5.19 10.65
N THR A 430 35.31 -3.97 10.22
CA THR A 430 35.67 -2.87 11.13
C THR A 430 34.41 -2.15 11.59
N PRO A 431 34.16 -1.97 12.89
CA PRO A 431 33.01 -1.23 13.38
C PRO A 431 32.93 0.18 12.76
N TRP A 432 31.72 0.58 12.37
CA TRP A 432 31.45 1.93 11.91
C TRP A 432 31.14 2.83 13.12
N ASP A 433 31.79 3.99 13.18
CA ASP A 433 31.68 4.98 14.26
C ASP A 433 30.38 5.79 14.21
N GLY A 434 29.64 5.70 13.11
CA GLY A 434 28.39 6.42 12.90
C GLY A 434 28.54 7.70 12.10
N ASP A 435 29.75 8.08 11.70
CA ASP A 435 30.03 9.30 10.94
C ASP A 435 29.88 9.08 9.42
N TYR A 436 29.72 10.17 8.68
CA TYR A 436 29.67 10.15 7.22
C TYR A 436 30.94 9.49 6.63
N ARG A 437 30.77 8.42 5.86
CA ARG A 437 31.88 7.63 5.34
C ARG A 437 31.73 7.31 3.85
N ALA A 438 32.75 7.65 3.07
CA ALA A 438 32.87 7.19 1.70
C ALA A 438 33.19 5.68 1.67
N LEU A 439 32.56 4.96 0.74
CA LEU A 439 32.74 3.52 0.52
C LEU A 439 33.47 3.28 -0.82
N SER A 440 34.35 2.30 -0.86
CA SER A 440 34.88 1.74 -2.11
C SER A 440 33.93 0.66 -2.67
N SER A 441 34.05 0.33 -3.97
CA SER A 441 33.26 -0.74 -4.60
C SER A 441 33.54 -2.15 -4.04
N GLU A 442 34.69 -2.31 -3.39
CA GLU A 442 35.14 -3.57 -2.80
C GLU A 442 34.66 -3.75 -1.37
N GLN A 443 34.22 -2.68 -0.73
CA GLN A 443 33.82 -2.68 0.67
C GLN A 443 32.47 -3.37 0.87
N VAL A 444 32.43 -4.23 1.88
CA VAL A 444 31.19 -4.86 2.35
C VAL A 444 30.72 -4.14 3.60
N VAL A 445 29.49 -3.64 3.55
CA VAL A 445 28.82 -3.05 4.70
C VAL A 445 27.88 -4.07 5.32
N CYS A 446 28.10 -4.40 6.59
CA CYS A 446 27.26 -5.35 7.33
C CYS A 446 26.44 -4.62 8.39
N PHE A 447 25.15 -4.91 8.43
CA PHE A 447 24.19 -4.47 9.44
C PHE A 447 23.71 -5.69 10.22
N THR A 448 23.83 -5.68 11.53
CA THR A 448 23.42 -6.79 12.39
C THR A 448 22.34 -6.33 13.36
N THR A 449 21.29 -7.12 13.48
CA THR A 449 20.26 -7.02 14.52
C THR A 449 20.31 -8.28 15.38
N GLU A 450 19.40 -8.39 16.34
CA GLU A 450 19.25 -9.58 17.18
C GLU A 450 19.03 -10.86 16.34
N SER A 451 18.29 -10.74 15.23
CA SER A 451 17.82 -11.90 14.45
C SER A 451 18.50 -12.10 13.10
N LEU A 452 19.21 -11.10 12.58
CA LEU A 452 19.78 -11.16 11.23
C LEU A 452 21.07 -10.35 11.06
N THR A 453 21.83 -10.72 10.04
CA THR A 453 22.92 -9.93 9.46
C THR A 453 22.62 -9.70 7.98
N ILE A 454 22.63 -8.44 7.55
CA ILE A 454 22.48 -8.01 6.16
C ILE A 454 23.82 -7.49 5.70
N ALA A 455 24.36 -8.07 4.64
CA ALA A 455 25.56 -7.59 3.98
C ALA A 455 25.20 -6.92 2.64
N PHE A 456 25.75 -5.74 2.42
CA PHE A 456 25.64 -4.98 1.18
C PHE A 456 27.00 -4.81 0.54
N ARG A 457 27.03 -4.93 -0.79
CA ARG A 457 28.12 -4.46 -1.63
C ARG A 457 27.54 -3.63 -2.76
N VAL A 458 28.07 -2.44 -2.97
CA VAL A 458 27.61 -1.54 -4.04
C VAL A 458 28.79 -1.26 -4.96
N ALA A 459 28.59 -1.44 -6.26
CA ALA A 459 29.62 -1.22 -7.25
C ALA A 459 29.07 -0.45 -8.45
N GLU A 460 29.86 0.49 -8.97
CA GLU A 460 29.58 1.07 -10.29
C GLU A 460 30.06 0.12 -11.39
N MET A 461 29.20 -0.10 -12.37
CA MET A 461 29.43 -1.03 -13.48
C MET A 461 30.08 -0.35 -14.70
N SER A 462 30.44 0.92 -14.58
CA SER A 462 31.15 1.69 -15.61
C SER A 462 32.60 1.21 -15.77
N PRO A 463 33.15 1.18 -17.01
CA PRO A 463 34.58 0.94 -17.23
C PRO A 463 35.49 1.93 -16.48
N GLU A 464 35.00 3.16 -16.33
CA GLU A 464 35.65 4.27 -15.63
C GLU A 464 34.73 4.73 -14.50
N PRO A 465 34.85 4.12 -13.30
CA PRO A 465 34.04 4.49 -12.16
C PRO A 465 34.25 5.95 -11.78
N SER A 466 33.15 6.66 -11.62
CA SER A 466 33.08 8.06 -11.25
C SER A 466 32.08 8.32 -10.12
N ALA A 467 31.27 7.32 -9.77
CA ALA A 467 30.35 7.36 -8.66
C ALA A 467 31.09 7.30 -7.33
N THR A 468 30.66 8.13 -6.39
CA THR A 468 31.06 8.04 -4.99
C THR A 468 29.91 7.46 -4.19
N LEU A 469 30.23 6.48 -3.36
CA LEU A 469 29.30 5.79 -2.47
C LEU A 469 29.50 6.32 -1.06
N PHE A 470 28.42 6.59 -0.34
CA PHE A 470 28.46 7.11 1.02
C PHE A 470 27.55 6.31 1.94
N LEU A 471 28.03 5.99 3.14
CA LEU A 471 27.21 5.53 4.26
C LEU A 471 27.10 6.66 5.27
N TRP A 472 25.89 7.00 5.69
CA TRP A 472 25.65 8.02 6.70
C TRP A 472 24.33 7.83 7.44
N ASN A 473 24.24 8.45 8.63
CA ASN A 473 23.02 8.48 9.44
C ASN A 473 22.45 9.91 9.48
N ASP A 474 21.18 10.07 9.15
CA ASP A 474 20.46 11.32 9.45
C ASP A 474 20.12 11.34 10.94
N TYR A 475 20.89 12.05 11.76
CA TYR A 475 20.66 12.12 13.20
C TYR A 475 19.32 12.75 13.60
N GLN A 476 18.65 13.50 12.72
CA GLN A 476 17.35 14.09 13.04
C GLN A 476 16.22 13.05 12.94
N THR A 477 16.31 12.16 11.95
CA THR A 477 15.29 11.14 11.68
C THR A 477 15.72 9.74 12.13
N ASP A 478 16.97 9.61 12.57
CA ASP A 478 17.70 8.36 12.81
C ASP A 478 17.76 7.46 11.57
N GLN A 479 17.61 8.01 10.35
CA GLN A 479 17.56 7.24 9.10
C GLN A 479 18.95 6.92 8.57
N LEU A 480 19.27 5.63 8.52
CA LEU A 480 20.50 5.13 7.92
C LEU A 480 20.37 5.06 6.40
N THR A 481 21.39 5.55 5.68
CA THR A 481 21.33 5.68 4.22
C THR A 481 22.65 5.27 3.57
N ILE A 482 22.56 4.47 2.49
CA ILE A 482 23.62 4.39 1.47
C ILE A 482 23.24 5.32 0.33
N GLU A 483 24.08 6.30 0.03
CA GLU A 483 23.89 7.27 -1.03
C GLU A 483 24.91 7.04 -2.14
N VAL A 484 24.44 7.08 -3.38
CA VAL A 484 25.29 7.01 -4.57
C VAL A 484 25.19 8.34 -5.29
N ILE A 485 26.33 8.95 -5.59
CA ILE A 485 26.42 10.22 -6.32
C ILE A 485 27.38 10.01 -7.49
N ALA A 486 26.90 10.16 -8.72
CA ALA A 486 27.70 10.04 -9.93
C ALA A 486 27.61 11.32 -10.78
N PRO A 487 28.72 11.79 -11.38
CA PRO A 487 28.73 13.01 -12.19
C PRO A 487 28.08 12.86 -13.56
N ARG A 488 27.71 11.63 -13.94
CA ARG A 488 27.09 11.26 -15.22
C ARG A 488 26.19 10.05 -15.01
N ALA A 489 25.33 9.79 -15.99
CA ALA A 489 24.57 8.57 -16.08
C ALA A 489 25.48 7.34 -15.94
N THR A 490 25.11 6.42 -15.07
CA THR A 490 25.91 5.25 -14.77
C THR A 490 25.04 4.09 -14.33
N ARG A 491 25.56 2.87 -14.43
CA ARG A 491 24.89 1.68 -13.93
C ARG A 491 25.50 1.29 -12.59
N VAL A 492 24.66 1.09 -11.58
CA VAL A 492 25.06 0.66 -10.24
C VAL A 492 24.54 -0.74 -10.00
N ALA A 493 25.38 -1.61 -9.45
CA ALA A 493 25.00 -2.92 -8.96
C ALA A 493 24.99 -2.93 -7.44
N ILE A 494 23.96 -3.53 -6.86
CA ILE A 494 23.82 -3.76 -5.42
C ILE A 494 23.73 -5.28 -5.21
N GLY A 495 24.76 -5.85 -4.59
CA GLY A 495 24.77 -7.22 -4.10
C GLY A 495 24.34 -7.26 -2.64
N ILE A 496 23.43 -8.16 -2.31
CA ILE A 496 22.85 -8.33 -0.97
C ILE A 496 22.98 -9.79 -0.57
N GLY A 497 23.40 -10.03 0.67
CA GLY A 497 23.34 -11.33 1.32
C GLY A 497 22.73 -11.20 2.70
N ILE A 498 21.78 -12.06 3.03
CA ILE A 498 21.12 -12.08 4.34
C ILE A 498 21.40 -13.40 5.03
N SER A 499 21.74 -13.37 6.32
CA SER A 499 21.86 -14.56 7.14
C SER A 499 21.19 -14.34 8.49
N GLU A 500 20.49 -15.34 9.00
CA GLU A 500 19.95 -15.29 10.35
C GLU A 500 21.10 -15.32 11.38
N THR A 501 20.92 -14.65 12.51
CA THR A 501 21.96 -14.58 13.54
C THR A 501 22.31 -15.99 14.05
N GLY A 502 23.60 -16.34 13.96
CA GLY A 502 24.11 -17.67 14.31
C GLY A 502 24.22 -18.63 13.12
N ALA A 503 23.64 -18.31 11.96
CA ALA A 503 23.90 -19.04 10.71
C ALA A 503 25.30 -18.71 10.15
N ALA A 504 25.76 -19.51 9.18
CA ALA A 504 26.98 -19.20 8.44
C ALA A 504 26.82 -17.84 7.75
N ARG A 505 27.84 -16.97 7.87
CA ARG A 505 27.82 -15.65 7.23
C ARG A 505 27.65 -15.82 5.72
N VAL A 506 26.59 -15.21 5.20
CA VAL A 506 26.38 -15.11 3.75
C VAL A 506 27.20 -13.92 3.25
N SER A 507 28.07 -14.18 2.27
CA SER A 507 28.77 -13.10 1.57
C SER A 507 27.82 -12.48 0.55
N PRO A 508 27.74 -11.14 0.44
CA PRO A 508 26.92 -10.53 -0.58
C PRO A 508 27.43 -10.94 -1.96
N ILE A 509 26.54 -11.02 -2.95
CA ILE A 509 26.90 -11.28 -4.34
C ILE A 509 27.94 -10.25 -4.78
N GLU A 510 29.05 -10.73 -5.35
CA GLU A 510 30.09 -9.87 -5.91
C GLU A 510 29.68 -9.38 -7.30
N PRO A 511 29.39 -8.07 -7.49
CA PRO A 511 29.15 -7.54 -8.81
C PRO A 511 30.50 -7.41 -9.53
N THR A 512 30.66 -8.03 -10.70
CA THR A 512 31.87 -7.85 -11.52
C THR A 512 31.56 -6.98 -12.74
N ARG A 513 32.55 -6.25 -13.25
CA ARG A 513 32.37 -5.36 -14.42
C ARG A 513 31.91 -6.09 -15.70
N THR A 514 32.08 -7.41 -15.76
CA THR A 514 31.75 -8.26 -16.93
C THR A 514 30.51 -9.14 -16.73
N GLY A 515 29.81 -9.01 -15.60
CA GLY A 515 28.69 -9.88 -15.20
C GLY A 515 28.69 -10.13 -13.71
N CYS A 516 27.83 -11.02 -13.20
CA CYS A 516 27.86 -11.40 -11.79
C CYS A 516 28.16 -12.88 -11.66
N ARG A 517 28.90 -13.25 -10.61
CA ARG A 517 29.15 -14.65 -10.25
C ARG A 517 28.78 -14.83 -8.79
N LEU A 518 27.83 -15.72 -8.53
CA LEU A 518 27.83 -16.45 -7.27
C LEU A 518 29.06 -17.35 -7.23
N THR A 519 29.52 -17.69 -6.03
CA THR A 519 30.60 -18.67 -5.83
C THR A 519 30.28 -20.07 -6.40
N ASP A 520 29.02 -20.37 -6.71
CA ASP A 520 28.53 -21.65 -7.26
C ASP A 520 27.98 -21.58 -8.71
N GLY A 521 27.90 -20.39 -9.31
CA GLY A 521 27.65 -20.22 -10.75
C GLY A 521 26.19 -20.07 -11.22
N THR A 522 25.21 -19.89 -10.33
CA THR A 522 23.76 -19.91 -10.67
C THR A 522 23.04 -18.57 -10.78
N LEU A 523 23.70 -17.41 -10.79
CA LEU A 523 22.99 -16.12 -10.96
C LEU A 523 23.49 -15.33 -12.18
N SER A 524 22.66 -15.25 -13.22
CA SER A 524 22.85 -14.35 -14.35
C SER A 524 21.66 -13.41 -14.50
N VAL A 525 21.92 -12.10 -14.42
CA VAL A 525 20.96 -11.07 -14.84
C VAL A 525 21.21 -10.81 -16.32
N THR A 526 20.32 -11.29 -17.17
CA THR A 526 20.42 -11.09 -18.63
C THR A 526 19.46 -9.98 -19.01
N THR A 527 19.95 -8.91 -19.66
CA THR A 527 19.15 -7.72 -19.99
C THR A 527 18.33 -7.89 -21.27
N GLY A 528 17.69 -9.05 -21.47
CA GLY A 528 16.91 -9.38 -22.66
C GLY A 528 15.49 -9.81 -22.32
N ASP A 529 14.56 -9.62 -23.26
CA ASP A 529 13.15 -9.97 -23.16
C ASP A 529 12.98 -11.48 -22.91
N SER A 530 12.81 -11.90 -21.65
CA SER A 530 12.35 -13.24 -21.32
C SER A 530 10.88 -13.19 -20.96
N VAL A 531 10.04 -13.81 -21.78
CA VAL A 531 8.66 -14.13 -21.44
C VAL A 531 8.68 -15.52 -20.83
N ALA A 532 8.40 -15.63 -19.53
CA ALA A 532 8.22 -16.92 -18.85
C ALA A 532 6.97 -17.65 -19.38
N ASP A 533 7.02 -19.00 -19.43
CA ASP A 533 5.89 -19.83 -19.80
C ASP A 533 4.69 -19.62 -18.85
N GLU A 534 3.52 -19.42 -19.45
CA GLU A 534 2.29 -19.03 -18.77
C GLU A 534 1.65 -20.23 -18.06
N THR A 535 1.50 -20.16 -16.73
CA THR A 535 0.51 -20.98 -16.02
C THR A 535 -0.34 -20.07 -15.13
N PRO A 536 -1.60 -19.79 -15.50
CA PRO A 536 -2.46 -18.96 -14.68
C PRO A 536 -2.80 -19.67 -13.37
N LEU A 537 -2.76 -18.94 -12.26
CA LEU A 537 -3.13 -19.44 -10.92
C LEU A 537 -4.63 -19.82 -10.86
N LEU A 538 -5.45 -19.14 -11.67
CA LEU A 538 -6.88 -19.38 -11.83
C LEU A 538 -7.25 -19.09 -13.30
N ASP A 539 -7.67 -20.12 -14.04
CA ASP A 539 -8.28 -19.99 -15.36
C ASP A 539 -9.80 -19.96 -15.19
N ALA A 540 -10.45 -18.85 -15.55
CA ALA A 540 -11.90 -18.77 -15.57
C ALA A 540 -12.39 -18.16 -16.90
N PRO A 541 -13.61 -18.53 -17.35
CA PRO A 541 -14.15 -18.02 -18.60
C PRO A 541 -14.25 -16.48 -18.61
N GLY A 542 -13.46 -15.83 -19.46
CA GLY A 542 -13.53 -14.38 -19.70
C GLY A 542 -12.63 -13.51 -18.81
N PHE A 543 -11.86 -14.09 -17.88
CA PHE A 543 -10.89 -13.38 -17.06
C PHE A 543 -9.65 -14.21 -16.84
N VAL A 544 -8.53 -13.74 -17.40
CA VAL A 544 -7.22 -14.33 -17.18
C VAL A 544 -6.49 -13.42 -16.19
N TRP A 545 -6.30 -13.87 -14.95
CA TRP A 545 -5.41 -13.16 -14.05
C TRP A 545 -3.98 -13.37 -14.53
N ARG A 546 -3.46 -12.44 -15.35
CA ARG A 546 -2.12 -12.51 -15.96
C ARG A 546 -0.95 -12.27 -15.00
N GLN A 547 -1.23 -12.21 -13.70
CA GLN A 547 -0.19 -12.33 -12.71
C GLN A 547 0.20 -13.80 -12.61
N ASN A 548 1.29 -14.17 -13.28
CA ASN A 548 1.79 -15.54 -13.28
C ASN A 548 2.54 -15.79 -11.99
N TRP A 549 2.09 -16.78 -11.21
CA TRP A 549 2.74 -17.16 -9.96
C TRP A 549 3.61 -18.38 -10.18
N ASN A 550 4.88 -18.28 -9.81
CA ASN A 550 5.72 -19.45 -9.60
C ASN A 550 6.11 -19.50 -8.12
N ILE A 551 5.79 -20.62 -7.47
CA ILE A 551 6.08 -20.87 -6.07
C ILE A 551 7.05 -22.05 -6.02
N GLU A 552 8.26 -21.77 -5.60
CA GLU A 552 9.32 -22.77 -5.45
C GLU A 552 9.60 -22.98 -3.96
N THR A 553 9.34 -24.18 -3.47
CA THR A 553 9.62 -24.61 -2.09
C THR A 553 10.84 -25.54 -2.09
N LYS A 554 11.83 -25.27 -1.24
CA LYS A 554 13.00 -26.14 -1.06
C LYS A 554 12.73 -27.36 -0.18
#